data_AF-A0A7J5VVY4-F1
#
_entry.id   AF-A0A7J5VVY4-F1
#
_cell.length_a   1.000
_cell.length_b   1.000
_cell.length_c   1.000
_cell.angle_alpha   90.00
_cell.angle_beta   90.00
_cell.angle_gamma   90.00
#
_symmetry.space_group_name_H-M   'P 1'
#
loop_
_entity.id
_entity.type
_entity.pdbx_description
1 polymer ?
#
loop_
_entity_poly.entity_id
_entity_poly.type
_entity_poly.pdbx_seq_one_letter_code
_entity_poly.pdbx_strand_id
1 'polypeptide(L)'
;PDASAFTAEVVSVTDVDCTVKLADLEITGVKLFSIGAEGKNTIKPAKGSMVTVLDLSNGKLRDLCLVKVDEPEFIKFDLGGLVLELDATTGRVDISSAGISLKGLLEAMATIIEGLKVGVLSPNSISGPVSPDTLLLINKFKLDLNTLLK
;
A
#
# COMPACT_ATOMS: atom_id res chain seq x y z
N PRO A 1 -20.30 11.82 25.48
CA PRO A 1 -20.47 12.17 24.06
C PRO A 1 -21.23 11.04 23.38
N ASP A 2 -22.47 11.31 22.97
CA ASP A 2 -23.34 10.29 22.38
C ASP A 2 -22.98 10.13 20.91
N ALA A 3 -21.99 9.28 20.65
CA ALA A 3 -21.65 8.84 19.31
C ALA A 3 -22.63 7.75 18.87
N SER A 4 -23.15 7.85 17.66
CA SER A 4 -24.02 6.83 17.07
C SER A 4 -23.29 6.15 15.91
N ALA A 5 -23.55 4.85 15.70
CA ALA A 5 -22.99 4.10 14.58
C ALA A 5 -24.12 3.54 13.73
N PHE A 6 -23.92 3.51 12.42
CA PHE A 6 -24.86 2.95 11.45
C PHE A 6 -24.12 2.25 10.32
N THR A 7 -24.82 1.37 9.61
CA THR A 7 -24.31 0.71 8.41
C THR A 7 -24.88 1.38 7.17
N ALA A 8 -24.06 1.51 6.12
CA ALA A 8 -24.45 2.14 4.87
C ALA A 8 -23.70 1.51 3.69
N GLU A 9 -24.27 1.63 2.49
CA GLU A 9 -23.67 1.13 1.25
C GLU A 9 -22.78 2.22 0.63
N VAL A 10 -21.61 1.86 0.11
CA VAL A 10 -20.69 2.81 -0.51
C VAL A 10 -21.09 3.14 -1.95
N VAL A 11 -21.25 4.44 -2.25
CA VAL A 11 -21.62 4.93 -3.58
C VAL A 11 -20.40 5.36 -4.39
N SER A 12 -19.46 6.03 -3.75
CA SER A 12 -18.22 6.52 -4.35
C SER A 12 -17.14 6.73 -3.30
N VAL A 13 -15.87 6.68 -3.73
CA VAL A 13 -14.69 6.79 -2.84
C VAL A 13 -13.66 7.69 -3.49
N THR A 14 -13.01 8.53 -2.68
CA THR A 14 -11.86 9.36 -3.04
C THR A 14 -10.62 8.90 -2.25
N ASP A 15 -9.53 9.65 -2.30
CA ASP A 15 -8.35 9.35 -1.48
C ASP A 15 -8.57 9.59 0.02
N VAL A 16 -9.55 10.42 0.39
CA VAL A 16 -9.69 10.96 1.75
C VAL A 16 -11.07 10.74 2.39
N ASP A 17 -12.10 10.55 1.57
CA ASP A 17 -13.46 10.31 2.01
C ASP A 17 -14.25 9.43 1.03
N CYS A 18 -15.46 9.07 1.45
CA CYS A 18 -16.41 8.37 0.62
C CYS A 18 -17.81 8.99 0.75
N THR A 19 -18.65 8.65 -0.22
CA THR A 19 -20.10 8.88 -0.18
C THR A 19 -20.77 7.55 0.11
N VAL A 20 -21.68 7.55 1.07
CA VAL A 20 -22.46 6.36 1.46
C VAL A 20 -23.95 6.62 1.29
N LYS A 21 -24.72 5.55 1.14
CA LYS A 21 -26.18 5.57 1.05
C LYS A 21 -26.76 4.87 2.26
N LEU A 22 -27.58 5.59 3.02
CA LEU A 22 -28.36 5.09 4.15
C LEU A 22 -29.84 5.17 3.77
N ALA A 23 -30.45 4.02 3.47
CA ALA A 23 -31.79 3.96 2.87
C ALA A 23 -31.84 4.82 1.57
N ASP A 24 -32.64 5.89 1.53
CA ASP A 24 -32.75 6.77 0.36
C ASP A 24 -31.91 8.06 0.48
N LEU A 25 -31.13 8.20 1.55
CA LEU A 25 -30.29 9.37 1.79
C LEU A 25 -28.84 9.09 1.39
N GLU A 26 -28.30 9.90 0.48
CA GLU A 26 -26.87 9.94 0.20
C GLU A 26 -26.16 10.91 1.16
N ILE A 27 -25.09 10.42 1.78
CA ILE A 27 -24.32 11.13 2.78
C ILE A 27 -22.88 11.21 2.28
N THR A 28 -22.42 12.42 2.02
CA THR A 28 -21.08 12.72 1.50
C THR A 28 -20.11 13.09 2.63
N GLY A 29 -18.80 12.99 2.37
CA GLY A 29 -17.77 13.49 3.28
C GLY A 29 -17.49 12.57 4.47
N VAL A 30 -17.84 11.29 4.36
CA VAL A 30 -17.51 10.28 5.37
C VAL A 30 -16.01 9.98 5.29
N LYS A 31 -15.25 10.39 6.31
CA LYS A 31 -13.79 10.32 6.29
C LYS A 31 -13.29 8.88 6.41
N LEU A 32 -12.24 8.55 5.63
CA LEU A 32 -11.54 7.26 5.68
C LEU A 32 -10.52 7.19 6.84
N PHE A 33 -10.31 8.30 7.53
CA PHE A 33 -9.40 8.49 8.64
C PHE A 33 -10.04 9.38 9.71
N SER A 34 -9.33 9.60 10.82
CA SER A 34 -9.78 10.48 11.91
C SER A 34 -10.08 11.89 11.42
N ILE A 35 -11.24 12.44 11.80
CA ILE A 35 -11.78 13.73 11.28
C ILE A 35 -10.83 14.93 11.50
N GLY A 36 -9.90 14.86 12.45
CA GLY A 36 -8.98 15.96 12.77
C GLY A 36 -7.78 16.13 11.82
N ALA A 37 -7.31 15.08 11.15
CA ALA A 37 -6.15 15.16 10.26
C ALA A 37 -6.10 13.94 9.32
N GLU A 38 -5.54 14.15 8.13
CA GLU A 38 -5.28 13.04 7.20
C GLU A 38 -4.33 12.03 7.85
N GLY A 39 -4.80 10.78 7.90
CA GLY A 39 -4.02 9.67 8.41
C GLY A 39 -3.03 9.16 7.37
N LYS A 40 -1.90 8.64 7.85
CA LYS A 40 -0.94 7.88 7.03
C LYS A 40 -1.44 6.49 6.64
N ASN A 41 -2.46 6.01 7.34
CA ASN A 41 -3.10 4.73 7.09
C ASN A 41 -4.44 4.96 6.41
N THR A 42 -4.76 4.14 5.41
CA THR A 42 -5.97 4.28 4.61
C THR A 42 -6.53 2.91 4.29
N ILE A 43 -7.84 2.73 4.50
CA ILE A 43 -8.58 1.56 4.03
C ILE A 43 -9.74 2.11 3.18
N LYS A 44 -9.68 1.89 1.87
CA LYS A 44 -10.72 2.32 0.95
C LYS A 44 -11.71 1.19 0.75
N PRO A 45 -13.01 1.40 1.00
CA PRO A 45 -14.03 0.41 0.70
C PRO A 45 -14.24 0.30 -0.81
N ALA A 46 -14.64 -0.88 -1.28
CA ALA A 46 -15.11 -1.07 -2.64
C ALA A 46 -16.47 -0.40 -2.84
N LYS A 47 -16.72 0.16 -4.02
CA LYS A 47 -18.06 0.65 -4.38
C LYS A 47 -19.10 -0.49 -4.30
N GLY A 48 -20.27 -0.19 -3.74
CA GLY A 48 -21.36 -1.14 -3.53
C GLY A 48 -21.20 -2.02 -2.28
N SER A 49 -20.06 -1.93 -1.59
CA SER A 49 -19.84 -2.66 -0.34
C SER A 49 -20.49 -1.97 0.86
N MET A 50 -20.65 -2.73 1.95
CA MET A 50 -21.16 -2.20 3.21
C MET A 50 -20.02 -1.70 4.11
N VAL A 51 -20.29 -0.60 4.80
CA VAL A 51 -19.39 0.00 5.79
C VAL A 51 -20.15 0.34 7.07
N THR A 52 -19.43 0.37 8.20
CA THR A 52 -19.93 0.96 9.44
C THR A 52 -19.35 2.36 9.59
N VAL A 53 -20.24 3.33 9.73
CA VAL A 53 -19.95 4.75 9.91
C VAL A 53 -20.24 5.14 11.35
N LEU A 54 -19.32 5.91 11.95
CA LEU A 54 -19.51 6.55 13.24
C LEU A 54 -19.86 8.02 13.03
N ASP A 55 -20.94 8.48 13.66
CA ASP A 55 -21.32 9.88 13.74
C ASP A 55 -20.90 10.48 15.09
N LEU A 56 -19.94 11.40 15.03
CA LEU A 56 -19.42 12.15 16.18
C LEU A 56 -20.15 13.49 16.39
N SER A 57 -21.16 13.78 15.57
CA SER A 57 -21.94 15.02 15.58
C SER A 57 -23.32 14.89 16.23
N ASN A 58 -23.56 13.79 16.97
CA ASN A 58 -24.79 13.51 17.70
C ASN A 58 -26.04 13.47 16.81
N GLY A 59 -25.99 12.68 15.74
CA GLY A 59 -27.10 12.47 14.79
C GLY A 59 -27.24 13.56 13.72
N LYS A 60 -26.32 14.54 13.67
CA LYS A 60 -26.35 15.62 12.67
C LYS A 60 -25.69 15.23 11.36
N LEU A 61 -25.04 14.06 11.29
CA LEU A 61 -24.37 13.56 10.08
C LEU A 61 -23.32 14.52 9.50
N ARG A 62 -22.62 15.28 10.36
CA ARG A 62 -21.58 16.24 9.96
C ARG A 62 -20.17 15.72 10.16
N ASP A 63 -19.96 15.03 11.28
CA ASP A 63 -18.64 14.54 11.70
C ASP A 63 -18.64 13.02 11.58
N LEU A 64 -18.41 12.52 10.36
CA LEU A 64 -18.54 11.11 10.01
C LEU A 64 -17.18 10.48 9.71
N CYS A 65 -16.91 9.30 10.27
CA CYS A 65 -15.75 8.49 9.89
C CYS A 65 -16.09 7.01 9.76
N LEU A 66 -15.36 6.30 8.91
CA LEU A 66 -15.44 4.85 8.82
C LEU A 66 -14.77 4.20 10.03
N VAL A 67 -15.45 3.20 10.60
CA VAL A 67 -14.88 2.35 11.66
C VAL A 67 -14.70 0.89 11.20
N LYS A 68 -15.45 0.46 10.19
CA LYS A 68 -15.32 -0.86 9.59
C LYS A 68 -15.63 -0.81 8.10
N VAL A 69 -14.82 -1.50 7.32
CA VAL A 69 -14.99 -1.73 5.87
C VAL A 69 -15.10 -3.24 5.66
N ASP A 70 -16.16 -3.71 5.01
CA ASP A 70 -16.36 -5.15 4.78
C ASP A 70 -15.55 -5.66 3.59
N GLU A 71 -15.55 -4.91 2.49
CA GLU A 71 -14.78 -5.25 1.29
C GLU A 71 -13.85 -4.09 0.93
N PRO A 72 -12.57 -4.14 1.33
CA PRO A 72 -11.61 -3.10 0.96
C PRO A 72 -11.07 -3.34 -0.46
N GLU A 73 -11.01 -2.28 -1.28
CA GLU A 73 -10.36 -2.30 -2.60
C GLU A 73 -8.89 -1.84 -2.54
N PHE A 74 -8.54 -1.08 -1.51
CA PHE A 74 -7.18 -0.59 -1.29
C PHE A 74 -6.89 -0.44 0.20
N ILE A 75 -5.69 -0.86 0.60
CA ILE A 75 -5.18 -0.73 1.97
C ILE A 75 -3.76 -0.16 1.90
N LYS A 76 -3.50 0.87 2.70
CA LYS A 76 -2.19 1.47 2.88
C LYS A 76 -1.87 1.63 4.35
N PHE A 77 -0.66 1.23 4.73
CA PHE A 77 -0.06 1.57 6.01
C PHE A 77 1.26 2.27 5.77
N ASP A 78 1.44 3.47 6.33
CA ASP A 78 2.73 4.17 6.38
C ASP A 78 3.16 4.29 7.85
N LEU A 79 4.12 3.45 8.21
CA LEU A 79 4.72 3.36 9.53
C LEU A 79 6.04 4.13 9.57
N GLY A 80 5.98 5.43 9.32
CA GLY A 80 7.15 6.30 9.40
C GLY A 80 8.08 6.17 8.19
N GLY A 81 7.52 5.91 7.01
CA GLY A 81 8.25 5.72 5.76
C GLY A 81 8.41 4.26 5.34
N LEU A 82 8.15 3.29 6.23
CA LEU A 82 7.89 1.91 5.85
C LEU A 82 6.45 1.79 5.40
N VAL A 83 6.26 1.57 4.11
CA VAL A 83 4.95 1.58 3.45
C VAL A 83 4.59 0.17 2.99
N LEU A 84 3.39 -0.27 3.36
CA LEU A 84 2.72 -1.45 2.80
C LEU A 84 1.48 -0.97 2.05
N GLU A 85 1.39 -1.27 0.75
CA GLU A 85 0.21 -1.02 -0.06
C GLU A 85 -0.34 -2.33 -0.65
N LEU A 86 -1.64 -2.53 -0.52
CA LEU A 86 -2.41 -3.61 -1.12
C LEU A 86 -3.49 -2.96 -1.99
N ASP A 87 -3.46 -3.23 -3.29
CA ASP A 87 -4.37 -2.66 -4.27
C ASP A 87 -5.06 -3.79 -5.03
N ALA A 88 -6.32 -4.08 -4.66
CA ALA A 88 -7.11 -5.14 -5.27
C ALA A 88 -7.58 -4.78 -6.69
N THR A 89 -7.63 -3.49 -7.04
CA THR A 89 -8.01 -3.03 -8.39
C THR A 89 -6.96 -3.43 -9.42
N THR A 90 -5.68 -3.35 -9.03
CA THR A 90 -4.56 -3.76 -9.89
C THR A 90 -3.94 -5.13 -9.53
N GLY A 91 -4.39 -5.76 -8.44
CA GLY A 91 -3.80 -6.99 -7.90
C GLY A 91 -2.37 -6.78 -7.37
N ARG A 92 -2.03 -5.55 -6.97
CA ARG A 92 -0.66 -5.16 -6.61
C ARG A 92 -0.45 -5.25 -5.09
N VAL A 93 0.69 -5.80 -4.71
CA VAL A 93 1.27 -5.71 -3.37
C VAL A 93 2.58 -4.94 -3.47
N ASP A 94 2.71 -3.84 -2.74
CA ASP A 94 3.96 -3.07 -2.65
C ASP A 94 4.44 -3.00 -1.19
N ILE A 95 5.74 -3.22 -1.02
CA ILE A 95 6.45 -3.02 0.24
C ILE A 95 7.61 -2.10 -0.10
N SER A 96 7.63 -0.91 0.48
CA SER A 96 8.64 0.09 0.17
C SER A 96 9.10 0.89 1.38
N SER A 97 10.33 1.37 1.33
CA SER A 97 10.93 2.23 2.33
C SER A 97 12.02 3.07 1.71
N ALA A 98 12.09 4.36 2.07
CA ALA A 98 13.13 5.29 1.62
C ALA A 98 13.34 5.30 0.09
N GLY A 99 12.27 5.14 -0.69
CA GLY A 99 12.32 5.10 -2.16
C GLY A 99 12.76 3.77 -2.78
N ILE A 100 13.02 2.74 -1.97
CA ILE A 100 13.30 1.37 -2.42
C ILE A 100 12.04 0.53 -2.25
N SER A 101 11.70 -0.30 -3.24
CA SER A 101 10.60 -1.27 -3.15
C SER A 101 11.10 -2.71 -3.27
N LEU A 102 10.37 -3.65 -2.66
CA LEU A 102 10.64 -5.08 -2.79
C LEU A 102 10.57 -5.54 -4.26
N LYS A 103 9.60 -5.02 -5.02
CA LYS A 103 9.48 -5.28 -6.47
C LYS A 103 10.75 -4.84 -7.20
N GLY A 104 11.23 -3.62 -6.93
CA GLY A 104 12.48 -3.11 -7.54
C GLY A 104 13.71 -3.95 -7.17
N LEU A 105 13.78 -4.48 -5.94
CA LEU A 105 14.84 -5.41 -5.54
C LEU A 105 14.79 -6.72 -6.32
N LEU A 106 13.60 -7.30 -6.52
CA LEU A 106 13.43 -8.52 -7.30
C LEU A 106 13.77 -8.32 -8.79
N GLU A 107 13.41 -7.16 -9.35
CA GLU A 107 13.80 -6.77 -10.72
C GLU A 107 15.32 -6.59 -10.86
N ALA A 108 15.96 -5.95 -9.87
CA ALA A 108 17.41 -5.83 -9.82
C ALA A 108 18.10 -7.20 -9.71
N MET A 109 17.55 -8.12 -8.92
CA MET A 109 18.05 -9.49 -8.81
C MET A 109 17.92 -10.25 -10.14
N ALA A 110 16.78 -10.15 -10.82
CA ALA A 110 16.59 -10.76 -12.14
C ALA A 110 17.63 -10.24 -13.15
N THR A 111 17.85 -8.92 -13.15
CA THR A 111 18.87 -8.27 -14.00
C THR A 111 20.29 -8.80 -13.72
N ILE A 112 20.64 -9.01 -12.44
CA ILE A 112 21.94 -9.58 -12.06
C ILE A 112 22.08 -11.02 -12.57
N ILE A 113 21.02 -11.83 -12.48
CA ILE A 113 21.03 -13.22 -12.94
C ILE A 113 21.18 -13.29 -14.46
N GLU A 114 20.39 -12.51 -15.20
CA GLU A 114 20.44 -12.44 -16.67
C GLU A 114 21.78 -11.91 -17.18
N GLY A 115 22.35 -10.92 -16.48
CA GLY A 115 23.61 -10.28 -16.83
C GLY A 115 24.85 -10.93 -16.22
N LEU A 116 24.72 -12.08 -15.55
CA LEU A 116 25.81 -12.70 -14.79
C LEU A 116 26.98 -13.06 -15.71
N LYS A 117 28.09 -12.33 -15.58
CA LYS A 117 29.34 -12.61 -16.28
C LYS A 117 30.41 -13.04 -15.30
N VAL A 118 30.97 -14.22 -15.55
CA VAL A 118 32.10 -14.80 -14.82
C VAL A 118 33.26 -15.05 -15.78
N GLY A 119 34.49 -14.94 -15.29
CA GLY A 119 35.66 -15.36 -16.07
C GLY A 119 35.64 -16.87 -16.30
N VAL A 120 35.94 -17.33 -17.52
CA VAL A 120 36.18 -18.74 -17.82
C VAL A 120 37.47 -18.84 -18.62
N LEU A 121 38.39 -19.72 -18.20
CA LEU A 121 39.69 -19.88 -18.85
C LEU A 121 39.61 -20.76 -20.10
N SER A 122 38.62 -21.66 -20.16
CA SER A 122 38.30 -22.51 -21.31
C SER A 122 36.88 -23.09 -21.16
N PRO A 123 36.27 -23.63 -22.22
CA PRO A 123 34.99 -24.34 -22.09
C PRO A 123 35.06 -25.42 -21.01
N ASN A 124 34.04 -25.49 -20.14
CA ASN A 124 33.95 -26.41 -18.99
C ASN A 124 35.02 -26.20 -17.87
N SER A 125 35.77 -25.09 -17.87
CA SER A 125 36.63 -24.76 -16.74
C SER A 125 35.83 -24.26 -15.52
N ILE A 126 36.44 -24.31 -14.33
CA ILE A 126 35.89 -23.67 -13.12
C ILE A 126 35.63 -22.18 -13.40
N SER A 127 34.47 -21.68 -12.98
CA SER A 127 34.15 -20.25 -13.04
C SER A 127 35.10 -19.45 -12.16
N GLY A 128 35.73 -18.44 -12.75
CA GLY A 128 36.50 -17.44 -12.04
C GLY A 128 35.61 -16.41 -11.34
N PRO A 129 36.23 -15.34 -10.81
CA PRO A 129 35.49 -14.25 -10.17
C PRO A 129 34.43 -13.63 -11.08
N VAL A 130 33.40 -13.08 -10.44
CA VAL A 130 32.38 -12.27 -11.09
C VAL A 130 33.03 -11.01 -11.66
N SER A 131 32.60 -10.61 -12.86
CA SER A 131 33.06 -9.40 -13.53
C SER A 131 32.84 -8.13 -12.69
N PRO A 132 33.69 -7.09 -12.81
CA PRO A 132 33.55 -5.86 -12.03
C PRO A 132 32.19 -5.16 -12.17
N ASP A 133 31.61 -5.15 -13.38
CA ASP A 133 30.28 -4.59 -13.66
C ASP A 133 29.18 -5.35 -12.92
N THR A 134 29.22 -6.68 -12.91
CA THR A 134 28.24 -7.47 -12.15
C THR A 134 28.42 -7.30 -10.64
N LEU A 135 29.67 -7.17 -10.16
CA LEU A 135 29.96 -6.94 -8.74
C LEU A 135 29.39 -5.59 -8.24
N LEU A 136 29.43 -4.55 -9.08
CA LEU A 136 28.80 -3.26 -8.76
C LEU A 136 27.28 -3.39 -8.55
N LEU A 137 26.60 -4.14 -9.44
CA LEU A 137 25.17 -4.39 -9.31
C LEU A 137 24.83 -5.17 -8.03
N ILE A 138 25.61 -6.21 -7.71
CA ILE A 138 25.45 -6.99 -6.47
C ILE A 138 25.61 -6.10 -5.24
N ASN A 139 26.60 -5.21 -5.22
CA ASN A 139 26.83 -4.32 -4.09
C ASN A 139 25.71 -3.30 -3.92
N LYS A 140 25.20 -2.74 -5.03
CA LYS A 140 24.02 -1.87 -4.99
C LYS A 140 22.79 -2.61 -4.47
N PHE A 141 22.52 -3.81 -4.97
CA PHE A 141 21.41 -4.65 -4.51
C PHE A 141 21.49 -4.88 -2.99
N LYS A 142 22.68 -5.22 -2.45
CA LYS A 142 22.88 -5.40 -1.00
C LYS A 142 22.59 -4.13 -0.21
N LEU A 143 23.04 -2.97 -0.71
CA LEU A 143 22.79 -1.68 -0.05
C LEU A 143 21.29 -1.35 -0.02
N ASP A 144 20.61 -1.52 -1.15
CA ASP A 144 19.18 -1.24 -1.28
C ASP A 144 18.34 -2.22 -0.43
N LEU A 145 18.70 -3.52 -0.42
CA LEU A 145 18.06 -4.54 0.41
C LEU A 145 18.17 -4.19 1.91
N ASN A 146 19.38 -3.83 2.35
CA ASN A 146 19.60 -3.39 3.73
C ASN A 146 18.87 -2.08 4.05
N THR A 147 18.62 -1.24 3.06
CA THR A 147 17.85 0.00 3.26
C THR A 147 16.37 -0.31 3.46
N LEU A 148 15.82 -1.30 2.74
CA LEU A 148 14.43 -1.73 2.89
C LEU A 148 14.15 -2.44 4.23
N LEU A 149 15.09 -3.25 4.73
CA LEU A 149 14.89 -4.15 5.88
C LEU A 149 15.36 -3.60 7.25
N LYS A 150 15.74 -2.33 7.34
CA LYS A 150 16.32 -1.72 8.55
C LYS A 150 15.36 -1.63 9.74
#